data_AF-A0A3N2MLB3-F1
#
_entry.id   AF-A0A3N2MLB3-F1
#
_cell.length_a   1.000
_cell.length_b   1.000
_cell.length_c   1.000
_cell.angle_alpha   90.00
_cell.angle_beta   90.00
_cell.angle_gamma   90.00
#
_symmetry.space_group_name_H-M   'P 1'
#
loop_
_entity.id
_entity.type
_entity.pdbx_description
1 polymer ?
#
loop_
_entity_poly.entity_id
_entity_poly.type
_entity_poly.pdbx_seq_one_letter_code
_entity_poly.pdbx_strand_id
1 'polypeptide(L)' 'MAEIGEYVVTRRENGKIETYRTYANTLGALREIAAEVGFEINEKSNTRNNGSKLVDFINANK' A
#
# COMPACT_ATOMS: atom_id res chain seq x y z
N MET A 1 -3.43 24.31 -0.08
CA MET A 1 -4.50 23.30 -0.09
C MET A 1 -3.85 21.96 0.19
N ALA A 2 -4.19 21.30 1.29
CA ALA A 2 -3.68 19.97 1.62
C ALA A 2 -4.85 19.00 1.54
N GLU A 3 -4.89 18.18 0.48
CA GLU A 3 -5.81 17.06 0.38
C GLU A 3 -5.15 15.84 1.02
N ILE A 4 -5.69 15.41 2.15
CA ILE A 4 -5.42 14.10 2.72
C ILE A 4 -6.45 13.20 2.04
N GLY A 5 -5.99 12.28 1.18
CA GLY A 5 -6.81 11.49 0.23
C GLY A 5 -7.89 10.60 0.86
N GLU A 6 -8.23 9.49 0.20
CA GLU A 6 -9.30 8.61 0.69
C GLU A 6 -8.81 7.72 1.85
N TYR A 7 -9.58 7.67 2.94
CA TYR A 7 -9.32 6.77 4.07
C TYR A 7 -10.61 6.04 4.42
N VAL A 8 -10.51 4.73 4.61
CA VAL A 8 -11.55 3.91 5.22
C VAL A 8 -11.27 3.82 6.71
N VAL A 9 -12.20 4.33 7.51
CA VAL A 9 -12.16 4.25 8.97
C VAL A 9 -13.17 3.19 9.41
N THR A 10 -12.69 2.12 10.01
CA THR A 10 -13.52 1.03 10.52
C THR A 10 -13.41 0.97 12.04
N ARG A 11 -14.56 0.98 12.72
CA ARG A 11 -14.64 0.73 14.16
C ARG A 11 -14.99 -0.73 14.39
N ARG A 12 -14.09 -1.49 15.03
CA ARG A 12 -14.35 -2.87 15.43
C ARG A 12 -15.27 -2.93 16.66
N GLU A 13 -15.91 -4.07 16.86
CA GLU A 13 -16.84 -4.31 17.98
C GLU A 13 -16.19 -4.11 19.36
N ASN A 14 -14.87 -4.33 19.46
CA ASN A 14 -14.10 -4.09 20.69
C ASN A 14 -13.71 -2.62 20.91
N GLY A 15 -14.24 -1.69 20.10
CA GLY A 15 -13.96 -0.25 20.20
C GLY A 15 -12.65 0.19 19.55
N LYS A 16 -11.84 -0.72 18.99
CA LYS A 16 -10.61 -0.37 18.26
C LYS A 16 -10.96 0.33 16.95
N ILE A 17 -10.29 1.44 16.68
CA ILE A 17 -10.35 2.14 15.40
C ILE A 17 -9.23 1.61 14.50
N GLU A 18 -9.57 1.23 13.28
CA GLU A 18 -8.62 0.87 12.23
C GLU A 18 -8.81 1.80 11.04
N THR A 19 -7.72 2.39 10.58
CA THR A 19 -7.69 3.32 9.46
C THR A 19 -6.89 2.72 8.33
N TYR A 20 -7.49 2.61 7.15
CA TYR A 20 -6.83 2.18 5.93
C TYR A 20 -6.79 3.35 4.97
N ARG A 21 -5.62 3.68 4.43
CA ARG A 21 -5.54 4.61 3.31
C ARG A 21 -6.01 3.88 2.06
N THR A 22 -7.08 4.36 1.43
CA THR A 22 -7.53 3.83 0.15
C THR A 22 -6.88 4.63 -0.97
N TYR A 23 -6.29 3.91 -1.91
CA TYR A 23 -5.63 4.53 -3.04
C TYR A 23 -6.50 4.30 -4.28
N ALA A 24 -7.08 5.38 -4.81
CA ALA A 24 -7.74 5.36 -6.12
C ALA A 24 -6.78 4.87 -7.23
N ASN A 25 -5.47 5.15 -7.06
CA ASN A 25 -4.41 4.64 -7.92
C ASN A 25 -3.55 3.60 -7.18
N THR A 26 -3.87 2.32 -7.39
CA THR A 26 -3.15 1.19 -6.81
C THR A 26 -1.65 1.18 -7.14
N LEU A 27 -1.25 1.68 -8.31
CA LEU A 27 0.17 1.74 -8.67
C LEU A 27 0.92 2.82 -7.88
N GLY A 28 0.27 3.93 -7.55
CA GLY A 28 0.82 4.96 -6.66
C GLY A 28 1.12 4.40 -5.27
N ALA A 29 0.16 3.67 -4.70
CA ALA A 29 0.33 2.99 -3.42
C ALA A 29 1.53 2.04 -3.41
N LEU A 30 1.67 1.23 -4.48
CA LEU A 30 2.77 0.30 -4.61
C LEU A 30 4.12 1.02 -4.66
N ARG A 31 4.21 2.16 -5.34
CA ARG A 31 5.46 2.96 -5.38
C ARG A 31 5.80 3.56 -4.02
N GLU A 32 4.82 4.07 -3.28
CA GLU A 32 5.05 4.61 -1.93
C GLU A 32 5.59 3.52 -0.99
N ILE A 33 4.94 2.37 -0.93
CA ILE A 33 5.37 1.24 -0.07
C ILE A 33 6.73 0.72 -0.53
N ALA A 34 6.95 0.58 -1.84
CA ALA A 34 8.21 0.12 -2.38
C ALA A 34 9.37 1.05 -2.00
N ALA A 35 9.17 2.37 -2.06
CA ALA A 35 10.18 3.35 -1.64
C ALA A 35 10.50 3.25 -0.14
N GLU A 36 9.50 2.99 0.70
CA GLU A 36 9.67 2.85 2.15
C GLU A 36 10.47 1.59 2.52
N VAL A 37 10.27 0.49 1.79
CA VAL A 37 10.96 -0.80 2.06
C VAL A 37 12.21 -1.00 1.22
N GLY A 38 12.57 -0.06 0.33
CA GLY A 38 13.73 -0.17 -0.55
C GLY A 38 13.57 -1.17 -1.71
N PHE A 39 12.33 -1.42 -2.14
CA PHE A 39 12.01 -2.26 -3.28
C PHE A 39 11.89 -1.43 -4.58
N GLU A 40 12.34 -1.96 -5.71
CA GLU A 40 12.24 -1.30 -7.01
C GLU A 40 11.03 -1.80 -7.80
N ILE A 41 10.13 -0.88 -8.17
CA ILE A 41 8.96 -1.20 -9.01
C ILE A 41 9.39 -1.38 -10.47
N ASN A 42 8.94 -2.47 -11.09
CA ASN A 42 9.16 -2.69 -12.51
C ASN A 42 8.04 -2.03 -13.33
N GLU A 43 8.33 -0.89 -13.96
CA GLU A 43 7.39 -0.12 -14.79
C GLU A 43 6.92 -0.86 -16.06
N LYS A 44 7.63 -1.92 -16.49
CA LYS A 44 7.19 -2.80 -17.60
C LYS A 44 6.24 -3.90 -17.12
N SER A 45 6.04 -4.04 -15.81
CA SER A 45 5.17 -5.05 -15.21
C SER A 45 3.82 -4.48 -14.82
N ASN A 46 2.81 -5.34 -14.75
CA ASN A 46 1.48 -4.92 -14.32
C ASN A 46 1.41 -4.75 -12.79
N THR A 47 0.43 -3.96 -12.34
CA THR A 47 0.20 -3.63 -10.92
C THR A 47 0.08 -4.88 -10.04
N ARG A 48 -0.57 -5.94 -10.54
CA ARG A 48 -0.77 -7.19 -9.78
C ARG A 48 0.55 -7.90 -9.52
N ASN A 49 1.41 -8.01 -10.52
CA ASN A 49 2.70 -8.70 -10.42
C ASN A 49 3.69 -7.89 -9.57
N ASN A 50 3.71 -6.56 -9.74
CA ASN A 50 4.49 -5.68 -8.86
C ASN A 50 4.04 -5.79 -7.40
N GLY A 51 2.73 -5.84 -7.15
CA GLY A 51 2.19 -6.03 -5.81
C GLY A 51 2.57 -7.36 -5.18
N SER A 52 2.48 -8.47 -5.92
CA SER A 52 2.88 -9.79 -5.43
C SER A 52 4.34 -9.81 -5.01
N LYS A 53 5.24 -9.33 -5.86
CA LYS A 53 6.68 -9.31 -5.59
C LYS A 53 7.05 -8.41 -4.40
N LEU A 54 6.37 -7.29 -4.25
CA LEU A 54 6.55 -6.40 -3.11
C LEU A 54 6.17 -7.09 -1.79
N VAL A 55 5.05 -7.81 -1.77
CA VAL A 55 4.63 -8.59 -0.59
C VAL A 55 5.63 -9.71 -0.30
N ASP A 56 6.11 -10.42 -1.32
CA ASP A 56 7.13 -11.46 -1.18
C ASP A 56 8.43 -10.88 -0.58
N PHE A 57 8.87 -9.72 -1.07
CA PHE A 57 10.03 -9.00 -0.55
C PHE A 57 9.87 -8.60 0.92
N ILE A 58 8.72 -8.04 1.30
CA ILE A 58 8.45 -7.64 2.69
C ILE A 58 8.47 -8.86 3.61
N ASN A 59 7.85 -9.98 3.20
CA ASN A 59 7.82 -11.19 4.02
C ASN A 59 9.19 -11.86 4.17
N ALA A 60 10.06 -11.75 3.16
CA ALA A 60 11.42 -12.27 3.24
C ALA A 60 12.35 -11.45 4.15
N ASN A 61 12.02 -10.18 4.40
CA ASN A 61 12.81 -9.24 5.22
C ASN A 61 12.16 -8.94 6.59
N LYS A 62 11.27 -9.82 7.05
CA LYS A 62 10.51 -9.69 8.29
C LYS A 62 11.17 -10.44 9.44
#